data_AF-A0A1X1YBM4-F1
#
_entry.id   AF-A0A1X1YBM4-F1
#
_cell.length_a   1.000
_cell.length_b   1.000
_cell.length_c   1.000
_cell.angle_alpha   90.00
_cell.angle_beta   90.00
_cell.angle_gamma   90.00
#
_symmetry.space_group_name_H-M   'P 1'
#
loop_
_entity.id
_entity.type
_entity.pdbx_description
1 polymer ?
#
loop_
_entity_poly.entity_id
_entity_poly.type
_entity_poly.pdbx_seq_one_letter_code
_entity_poly.pdbx_strand_id
1 'polypeptide(L)'
;MATIREQIQAGVRPESPVARGGAGLARYGLAVVIAWIGMLKFTEYEANGIAPFVSNSPFMSWLYDIFSITTFSSLLGVVEIAIAVLLAVKPWFPRLSAIGSLMAIGMFATTLTFVLSTPGAFEASAGGFPVLSSTGQFLIKDVALLGISAWTLVDALTRR
;
A
#
# COMPACT_ATOMS: atom_id res chain seq x y z
N MET A 1 31.64 -19.37 -25.21
CA MET A 1 30.17 -19.53 -25.17
C MET A 1 29.81 -19.66 -23.70
N ALA A 2 29.21 -18.63 -23.09
CA ALA A 2 28.88 -18.66 -21.67
C ALA A 2 27.85 -19.77 -21.40
N THR A 3 28.01 -20.52 -20.31
CA THR A 3 27.08 -21.57 -19.94
C THR A 3 25.73 -20.98 -19.49
N ILE A 4 24.63 -21.72 -19.67
CA ILE A 4 23.28 -21.28 -19.25
C ILE A 4 23.28 -20.85 -17.78
N ARG A 5 24.06 -21.52 -16.93
CA ARG A 5 24.22 -21.16 -15.51
C ARG A 5 24.86 -19.78 -15.31
N GLU A 6 25.88 -19.45 -16.09
CA GLU A 6 26.54 -18.13 -16.05
C GLU A 6 25.62 -17.02 -16.56
N GLN A 7 24.80 -17.29 -17.59
CA GLN A 7 23.81 -16.33 -18.09
C GLN A 7 22.71 -16.05 -17.06
N ILE A 8 22.22 -17.09 -16.37
CA ILE A 8 21.26 -16.95 -15.27
C ILE A 8 21.89 -16.16 -14.11
N GLN A 9 23.12 -16.49 -13.70
CA GLN A 9 23.81 -15.78 -12.63
C GLN A 9 24.11 -14.32 -12.96
N ALA A 10 24.41 -13.99 -14.22
CA ALA A 10 24.55 -12.62 -14.68
C ALA A 10 23.22 -11.85 -14.66
N GLY A 11 22.10 -12.52 -14.97
CA GLY A 11 20.75 -11.96 -14.90
C GLY A 11 20.22 -11.73 -13.47
N VAL A 12 20.79 -12.38 -12.45
CA VAL A 12 20.36 -12.28 -11.04
C VAL A 12 21.17 -11.24 -10.24
N ARG A 13 22.17 -10.60 -10.84
CA ARG A 13 22.93 -9.52 -10.16
C ARG A 13 22.04 -8.29 -9.90
N PRO A 14 22.25 -7.55 -8.80
CA PRO A 14 21.43 -6.38 -8.45
C PRO A 14 21.41 -5.26 -9.52
N GLU A 15 22.41 -5.22 -10.39
CA GLU A 15 22.53 -4.28 -11.52
C GLU A 15 22.00 -4.81 -12.87
N SER A 16 21.47 -6.04 -12.91
CA SER A 16 20.95 -6.62 -14.14
C SER A 16 19.74 -5.83 -14.67
N PRO A 17 19.49 -5.83 -15.99
CA PRO A 17 18.28 -5.23 -16.56
C PRO A 17 16.99 -5.82 -15.96
N VAL A 18 16.99 -7.11 -15.63
CA VAL A 18 15.85 -7.82 -15.02
C VAL A 18 15.59 -7.29 -13.61
N ALA A 19 16.63 -7.12 -12.79
CA ALA A 19 16.52 -6.55 -11.45
C ALA A 19 15.99 -5.11 -11.49
N ARG A 20 16.47 -4.30 -12.43
CA ARG A 20 15.98 -2.93 -12.67
C ARG A 20 14.52 -2.92 -13.12
N GLY A 21 14.13 -3.85 -14.00
CA GLY A 21 12.75 -4.02 -14.44
C GLY A 21 11.82 -4.36 -13.27
N GLY A 22 12.19 -5.36 -12.46
CA GLY A 22 11.42 -5.75 -11.26
C GLY A 22 11.29 -4.63 -10.24
N ALA A 23 12.37 -3.89 -9.98
CA ALA A 23 12.40 -2.70 -9.14
C ALA A 23 11.43 -1.61 -9.62
N GLY A 24 11.42 -1.35 -10.93
CA GLY A 24 10.49 -0.42 -11.57
C GLY A 24 9.05 -0.88 -11.42
N LEU A 25 8.77 -2.14 -11.73
CA LEU A 25 7.43 -2.73 -11.62
C LEU A 25 6.89 -2.68 -10.18
N ALA A 26 7.73 -2.97 -9.18
CA ALA A 26 7.33 -2.89 -7.78
C ALA A 26 6.96 -1.46 -7.38
N ARG A 27 7.79 -0.46 -7.71
CA ARG A 27 7.53 0.95 -7.37
C ARG A 27 6.31 1.50 -8.10
N TYR A 28 6.27 1.36 -9.43
CA TYR A 28 5.19 1.96 -10.22
C TYR A 28 3.89 1.16 -10.10
N GLY A 29 3.96 -0.16 -9.89
CA GLY A 29 2.80 -0.96 -9.51
C GLY A 29 2.21 -0.49 -8.18
N LEU A 30 3.04 -0.25 -7.16
CA LEU A 30 2.61 0.33 -5.89
C LEU A 30 1.97 1.71 -6.09
N ALA A 31 2.63 2.60 -6.85
CA ALA A 31 2.10 3.94 -7.13
C ALA A 31 0.75 3.88 -7.86
N VAL A 32 0.59 2.99 -8.83
CA VAL A 32 -0.67 2.80 -9.57
C VAL A 32 -1.77 2.31 -8.64
N VAL A 33 -1.51 1.30 -7.79
CA VAL A 33 -2.50 0.79 -6.84
C VAL A 33 -2.98 1.90 -5.89
N ILE A 34 -2.04 2.64 -5.30
CA ILE A 34 -2.37 3.74 -4.37
C ILE A 34 -3.13 4.85 -5.11
N ALA A 35 -2.69 5.24 -6.31
CA ALA A 35 -3.38 6.26 -7.10
C ALA A 35 -4.81 5.84 -7.47
N TRP A 36 -5.01 4.58 -7.85
CA TRP A 36 -6.30 4.09 -8.29
C TRP A 36 -7.31 4.03 -7.14
N ILE A 37 -6.89 3.49 -5.98
CA ILE A 37 -7.72 3.47 -4.77
C ILE A 37 -7.97 4.90 -4.28
N GLY A 38 -6.95 5.77 -4.31
CA GLY A 38 -7.08 7.18 -3.94
C GLY A 38 -8.05 7.96 -4.81
N MET A 39 -8.12 7.67 -6.12
CA MET A 39 -9.13 8.26 -7.00
C MET A 39 -10.54 7.78 -6.66
N LEU A 40 -10.71 6.51 -6.25
CA LEU A 40 -12.03 5.99 -5.85
C LEU A 40 -12.56 6.67 -4.57
N LYS A 41 -11.69 7.17 -3.68
CA LYS A 41 -12.07 7.83 -2.42
C LYS A 41 -12.96 9.07 -2.59
N PHE A 42 -12.99 9.66 -3.79
CA PHE A 42 -13.86 10.79 -4.13
C PHE A 42 -15.29 10.35 -4.50
N THR A 43 -15.59 9.05 -4.44
CA THR A 43 -16.93 8.49 -4.72
C THR A 43 -17.65 8.13 -3.43
N GLU A 44 -18.99 8.21 -3.45
CA GLU A 44 -19.81 7.74 -2.33
C GLU A 44 -19.66 6.23 -2.10
N TYR A 45 -19.44 5.47 -3.18
CA TYR A 45 -19.20 4.03 -3.12
C TYR A 45 -18.04 3.70 -2.18
N GLU A 46 -16.88 4.33 -2.41
CA GLU A 46 -15.69 4.06 -1.61
C GLU A 46 -15.79 4.65 -0.19
N ALA A 47 -16.43 5.81 -0.05
CA ALA A 47 -16.65 6.43 1.25
C ALA A 47 -17.46 5.52 2.18
N ASN A 48 -18.55 4.93 1.67
CA ASN A 48 -19.32 3.94 2.41
C ASN A 48 -18.56 2.63 2.60
N GLY A 49 -17.71 2.24 1.65
CA GLY A 49 -16.90 1.03 1.72
C GLY A 49 -15.89 1.03 2.87
N ILE A 50 -15.25 2.17 3.16
CA ILE A 50 -14.27 2.27 4.26
C ILE A 50 -14.87 2.67 5.60
N ALA A 51 -16.11 3.17 5.62
CA ALA A 51 -16.76 3.62 6.84
C ALA A 51 -16.72 2.59 7.98
N PRO A 52 -17.03 1.29 7.74
CA PRO A 52 -16.98 0.27 8.77
C PRO A 52 -15.57 0.02 9.34
N PHE A 53 -14.51 0.19 8.54
CA PHE A 53 -13.14 -0.03 8.99
C PHE A 53 -12.70 1.08 9.94
N VAL A 54 -13.00 2.31 9.57
CA VAL A 54 -12.62 3.51 10.32
C VAL A 54 -13.44 3.61 11.61
N SER A 55 -14.74 3.33 11.57
CA SER A 55 -15.62 3.42 12.75
C SER A 55 -15.28 2.40 13.84
N ASN A 56 -14.75 1.23 13.44
CA ASN A 56 -14.31 0.19 14.38
C ASN A 56 -12.82 0.30 14.72
N SER A 57 -12.09 1.28 14.19
CA SER A 57 -10.67 1.46 14.49
C SER A 57 -10.46 2.23 15.79
N PRO A 58 -9.66 1.71 16.74
CA PRO A 58 -9.36 2.43 17.98
C PRO A 58 -8.54 3.72 17.74
N PHE A 59 -7.90 3.86 16.58
CA PHE A 59 -7.06 5.02 16.26
C PHE A 59 -7.77 6.10 15.44
N MET A 60 -8.85 5.75 14.75
CA MET A 60 -9.49 6.61 13.75
C MET A 60 -10.98 6.86 13.96
N SER A 61 -11.66 6.10 14.83
CA SER A 61 -13.12 6.21 15.01
C SER A 61 -13.59 7.63 15.35
N TRP A 62 -12.83 8.33 16.20
CA TRP A 62 -13.09 9.72 16.61
C TRP A 62 -13.06 10.74 15.45
N LEU A 63 -12.43 10.42 14.32
CA LEU A 63 -12.38 11.32 13.17
C LEU A 63 -13.77 11.54 12.56
N TYR A 64 -14.69 10.59 12.72
CA TYR A 64 -16.08 10.74 12.29
C TYR A 64 -16.94 11.63 13.20
N ASP A 65 -16.44 11.99 14.38
CA ASP A 65 -17.08 13.02 15.21
C ASP A 65 -16.75 14.44 14.71
N ILE A 66 -15.72 14.58 13.87
CA ILE A 66 -15.23 15.86 13.34
C ILE A 66 -15.54 15.99 11.85
N PHE A 67 -15.38 14.91 11.09
CA PHE A 67 -15.56 14.88 9.64
C PHE A 67 -16.71 13.94 9.25
N SER A 68 -17.44 14.29 8.19
CA SER A 68 -18.35 13.34 7.57
C SER A 68 -17.57 12.21 6.91
N ILE A 69 -18.23 11.07 6.67
CA ILE A 69 -17.66 9.90 6.00
C ILE A 69 -17.11 10.28 4.61
N THR A 70 -17.83 11.11 3.86
CA THR A 70 -17.42 11.55 2.52
C THR A 70 -16.26 12.53 2.54
N THR A 71 -16.24 13.46 3.49
CA THR A 71 -15.12 14.40 3.67
C THR A 71 -13.87 13.67 4.09
N PHE A 72 -13.96 12.78 5.08
CA PHE A 72 -12.84 11.96 5.52
C PHE A 72 -12.28 11.09 4.39
N SER A 73 -13.16 10.40 3.65
CA SER A 73 -12.77 9.62 2.47
C SER A 73 -12.03 10.50 1.46
N SER A 74 -12.58 11.67 1.12
CA SER A 74 -11.94 12.59 0.16
C SER A 74 -10.57 13.08 0.63
N LEU A 75 -10.40 13.37 1.93
CA LEU A 75 -9.12 13.75 2.51
C LEU A 75 -8.09 12.61 2.41
N LEU A 76 -8.50 11.37 2.72
CA LEU A 76 -7.65 10.20 2.49
C LEU A 76 -7.29 10.06 1.01
N GLY A 77 -8.23 10.30 0.10
CA GLY A 77 -7.97 10.31 -1.35
C GLY A 77 -6.86 11.28 -1.74
N VAL A 78 -6.90 12.53 -1.25
CA VAL A 78 -5.83 13.51 -1.49
C VAL A 78 -4.48 13.01 -0.99
N VAL A 79 -4.44 12.42 0.21
CA VAL A 79 -3.22 11.86 0.79
C VAL A 79 -2.70 10.70 -0.06
N GLU A 80 -3.55 9.77 -0.48
CA GLU A 80 -3.19 8.63 -1.32
C GLU A 80 -2.63 9.08 -2.68
N ILE A 81 -3.28 10.04 -3.36
CA ILE A 81 -2.76 10.60 -4.61
C ILE A 81 -1.39 11.28 -4.40
N ALA A 82 -1.23 12.04 -3.32
CA ALA A 82 0.05 12.67 -3.00
C ALA A 82 1.16 11.62 -2.78
N ILE A 83 0.86 10.54 -2.04
CA ILE A 83 1.78 9.42 -1.83
C ILE A 83 2.18 8.78 -3.17
N ALA A 84 1.21 8.51 -4.04
CA ALA A 84 1.47 7.90 -5.35
C ALA A 84 2.39 8.78 -6.23
N VAL A 85 2.15 10.09 -6.26
CA VAL A 85 3.00 11.05 -6.98
C VAL A 85 4.41 11.08 -6.40
N LEU A 86 4.54 11.14 -5.07
CA LEU A 86 5.85 11.10 -4.40
C LEU A 86 6.59 9.81 -4.72
N LEU A 87 5.92 8.66 -4.70
CA LEU A 87 6.53 7.38 -5.08
C LEU A 87 7.04 7.42 -6.52
N ALA A 88 6.22 7.89 -7.47
CA ALA A 88 6.54 7.91 -8.89
C ALA A 88 7.69 8.86 -9.26
N VAL A 89 7.90 9.95 -8.48
CA VAL A 89 8.90 10.98 -8.82
C VAL A 89 10.36 10.58 -8.53
N LYS A 90 10.61 9.34 -8.07
CA LYS A 90 11.95 8.82 -7.75
C LYS A 90 13.05 9.13 -8.79
N PRO A 91 12.83 9.00 -10.12
CA PRO A 91 13.89 9.23 -11.10
C PRO A 91 14.48 10.65 -11.06
N TRP A 92 13.68 11.64 -10.66
CA TRP A 92 14.09 13.04 -10.61
C TRP A 92 14.40 13.50 -9.18
N PHE A 93 13.56 13.08 -8.21
CA PHE A 93 13.69 13.50 -6.82
C PHE A 93 13.63 12.31 -5.85
N PRO A 94 14.73 11.54 -5.71
CA PRO A 94 14.77 10.36 -4.83
C PRO A 94 14.40 10.66 -3.37
N ARG A 95 14.76 11.85 -2.85
CA ARG A 95 14.43 12.27 -1.48
C ARG A 95 12.92 12.44 -1.28
N LEU A 96 12.20 12.98 -2.25
CA LEU A 96 10.75 13.11 -2.19
C LEU A 96 10.08 11.73 -2.25
N SER A 97 10.63 10.82 -3.05
CA SER A 97 10.15 9.43 -3.10
C SER A 97 10.38 8.66 -1.80
N ALA A 98 11.45 8.97 -1.05
CA ALA A 98 11.64 8.42 0.30
C ALA A 98 10.53 8.88 1.25
N ILE A 99 10.12 10.15 1.20
CA ILE A 99 8.99 10.67 1.99
C ILE A 99 7.70 9.94 1.62
N GLY A 100 7.40 9.82 0.32
CA GLY A 100 6.23 9.06 -0.15
C GLY A 100 6.24 7.60 0.30
N SER A 101 7.41 6.95 0.29
CA SER A 101 7.57 5.58 0.79
C SER A 101 7.30 5.48 2.28
N LEU A 102 7.78 6.42 3.09
CA LEU A 102 7.53 6.46 4.53
C LEU A 102 6.04 6.69 4.84
N MET A 103 5.38 7.57 4.10
CA MET A 103 3.94 7.80 4.22
C MET A 103 3.14 6.54 3.83
N ALA A 104 3.52 5.85 2.75
CA ALA A 104 2.91 4.60 2.34
C ALA A 104 3.06 3.51 3.41
N ILE A 105 4.24 3.40 4.04
CA ILE A 105 4.47 2.48 5.17
C ILE A 105 3.48 2.78 6.31
N GLY A 106 3.36 4.04 6.72
CA GLY A 106 2.43 4.44 7.78
C GLY A 106 0.98 4.14 7.43
N MET A 107 0.59 4.40 6.18
CA MET A 107 -0.74 4.11 5.65
C MET A 107 -1.07 2.61 5.71
N PHE A 108 -0.26 1.74 5.10
CA PHE A 108 -0.52 0.29 5.10
C PHE A 108 -0.40 -0.32 6.49
N ALA A 109 0.53 0.15 7.33
CA ALA A 109 0.61 -0.28 8.72
C ALA A 109 -0.71 0.04 9.46
N THR A 110 -1.29 1.20 9.20
CA THR A 110 -2.59 1.59 9.77
C THR A 110 -3.72 0.74 9.22
N THR A 111 -3.78 0.51 7.91
CA THR A 111 -4.80 -0.37 7.30
C THR A 111 -4.75 -1.79 7.85
N LEU A 112 -3.55 -2.32 8.13
CA LEU A 112 -3.40 -3.65 8.72
C LEU A 112 -3.97 -3.74 10.15
N THR A 113 -4.05 -2.64 10.88
CA THR A 113 -4.75 -2.64 12.18
C THR A 113 -6.24 -2.99 12.03
N PHE A 114 -6.83 -2.68 10.88
CA PHE A 114 -8.24 -2.99 10.60
C PHE A 114 -8.52 -4.48 10.51
N VAL A 115 -7.53 -5.33 10.21
CA VAL A 115 -7.71 -6.79 10.24
C VAL A 115 -8.16 -7.25 11.64
N LEU A 116 -7.63 -6.62 12.68
CA LEU A 116 -7.93 -6.96 14.06
C LEU A 116 -9.14 -6.18 14.60
N SER A 117 -9.31 -4.94 14.18
CA SER A 117 -10.35 -4.07 14.73
C SER A 117 -11.70 -4.20 14.02
N THR A 118 -11.76 -4.69 12.78
CA THR A 118 -13.00 -4.75 12.00
C THR A 118 -13.81 -6.01 12.31
N PRO A 119 -15.06 -5.89 12.78
CA PRO A 119 -15.97 -7.02 12.91
C PRO A 119 -16.21 -7.70 11.56
N GLY A 120 -16.11 -9.03 11.53
CA GLY A 120 -16.27 -9.80 10.30
C GLY A 120 -15.03 -9.86 9.41
N ALA A 121 -13.85 -9.40 9.86
CA ALA A 121 -12.58 -9.69 9.18
C ALA A 121 -12.24 -11.19 9.21
N PHE A 122 -12.70 -11.90 10.25
CA PHE A 122 -12.58 -13.36 10.37
C PHE A 122 -13.93 -14.03 10.15
N GLU A 123 -13.93 -15.16 9.44
CA GLU A 123 -15.14 -15.89 9.04
C GLU A 123 -15.70 -16.70 10.21
N ALA A 124 -16.73 -16.17 10.86
CA ALA A 124 -17.34 -16.78 12.03
C ALA A 124 -17.96 -18.16 11.72
N SER A 125 -18.54 -18.35 10.52
CA SER A 125 -19.15 -19.62 10.13
C SER A 125 -18.14 -20.76 9.95
N ALA A 126 -16.85 -20.42 9.75
CA ALA A 126 -15.76 -21.36 9.57
C ALA A 126 -14.88 -21.53 10.82
N GLY A 127 -15.35 -21.08 11.99
CA GLY A 127 -14.64 -21.22 13.26
C GLY A 127 -13.89 -19.95 13.73
N GLY A 128 -14.02 -18.83 13.02
CA GLY A 128 -13.39 -17.56 13.40
C GLY A 128 -11.89 -17.53 13.15
N PHE A 129 -11.13 -16.85 14.01
CA PHE A 129 -9.68 -16.73 13.86
C PHE A 129 -9.00 -18.12 13.80
N PRO A 130 -8.11 -18.41 12.83
CA PRO A 130 -7.49 -17.49 11.86
C PRO A 130 -8.12 -17.47 10.46
N VAL A 131 -9.31 -18.01 10.25
CA VAL A 131 -9.96 -18.06 8.92
C VAL A 131 -10.43 -16.67 8.51
N LEU A 132 -9.93 -16.18 7.36
CA LEU A 132 -10.22 -14.83 6.86
C LEU A 132 -11.47 -14.82 5.97
N SER A 133 -12.36 -13.85 6.24
CA SER A 133 -13.47 -13.52 5.33
C SER A 133 -12.96 -12.79 4.07
N SER A 134 -13.85 -12.46 3.14
CA SER A 134 -13.52 -11.61 1.99
C SER A 134 -12.93 -10.26 2.42
N THR A 135 -13.47 -9.66 3.49
CA THR A 135 -12.95 -8.44 4.10
C THR A 135 -11.55 -8.63 4.68
N GLY A 136 -11.34 -9.70 5.44
CA GLY A 136 -10.02 -10.03 5.98
C GLY A 136 -8.96 -10.24 4.89
N GLN A 137 -9.33 -10.91 3.80
CA GLN A 137 -8.47 -11.12 2.64
C GLN A 137 -8.15 -9.81 1.91
N PHE A 138 -9.12 -8.89 1.81
CA PHE A 138 -8.90 -7.57 1.25
C PHE A 138 -7.87 -6.77 2.07
N LEU A 139 -7.90 -6.87 3.40
CA LEU A 139 -6.99 -6.14 4.28
C LEU A 139 -5.61 -6.80 4.39
N ILE A 140 -5.52 -8.13 4.45
CA ILE A 140 -4.25 -8.83 4.69
C ILE A 140 -3.26 -8.67 3.51
N LYS A 141 -3.76 -8.42 2.30
CA LYS A 141 -2.91 -8.19 1.12
C LYS A 141 -1.99 -6.97 1.31
N ASP A 142 -2.37 -6.04 2.18
CA ASP A 142 -1.58 -4.84 2.45
C ASP A 142 -0.26 -5.16 3.16
N VAL A 143 -0.09 -6.36 3.72
CA VAL A 143 1.23 -6.85 4.19
C VAL A 143 2.24 -6.86 3.04
N ALA A 144 1.83 -7.28 1.85
CA ALA A 144 2.71 -7.29 0.68
C ALA A 144 3.04 -5.85 0.23
N LEU A 145 2.05 -4.96 0.24
CA LEU A 145 2.24 -3.56 -0.14
C LEU A 145 3.10 -2.80 0.88
N LEU A 146 2.98 -3.12 2.17
CA LEU A 146 3.87 -2.65 3.22
C LEU A 146 5.32 -3.10 2.96
N GLY A 147 5.53 -4.38 2.61
CA GLY A 147 6.83 -4.88 2.22
C GLY A 147 7.43 -4.15 1.01
N ILE A 148 6.62 -3.90 -0.03
CA ILE A 148 7.05 -3.15 -1.22
C ILE A 148 7.38 -1.70 -0.84
N SER A 149 6.58 -1.03 0.00
CA SER A 149 6.84 0.35 0.43
C SER A 149 8.12 0.48 1.27
N ALA A 150 8.42 -0.49 2.14
CA ALA A 150 9.70 -0.56 2.84
C ALA A 150 10.87 -0.75 1.87
N TRP A 151 10.69 -1.61 0.86
CA TRP A 151 11.69 -1.78 -0.19
C TRP A 151 11.89 -0.49 -1.02
N THR A 152 10.83 0.22 -1.41
CA THR A 152 10.95 1.48 -2.17
C THR A 152 11.60 2.58 -1.37
N LEU A 153 11.45 2.58 -0.03
CA LEU A 153 12.15 3.51 0.87
C LEU A 153 13.66 3.26 0.81
N VAL A 154 14.10 2.02 0.97
CA VAL A 154 15.53 1.67 0.89
C VAL A 154 16.08 2.00 -0.50
N ASP A 155 15.36 1.66 -1.57
CA ASP A 155 15.78 1.99 -2.95
C ASP A 155 15.83 3.50 -3.22
N ALA A 156 14.98 4.30 -2.57
CA ALA A 156 15.02 5.76 -2.66
C ALA A 156 16.21 6.37 -1.90
N LEU A 157 16.57 5.79 -0.74
CA LEU A 157 17.67 6.25 0.11
C LEU A 157 19.04 5.87 -0.42
N THR A 158 19.15 4.75 -1.14
CA THR A 158 20.43 4.20 -1.63
C THR A 158 21.03 4.92 -2.83
N ARG A 159 20.45 6.05 -3.28
CA ARG A 159 20.95 6.95 -4.34
C ARG A 159 21.72 6.22 -5.46
N ARG A 160 21.01 5.66 -6.42
CA ARG A 160 21.56 5.35 -7.75
C ARG A 160 21.17 6.44 -8.73
#